data_AF-A0A7Z9F3T8-F1
#
_entry.id   AF-A0A7Z9F3T8-F1
#
_cell.length_a   1.000
_cell.length_b   1.000
_cell.length_c   1.000
_cell.angle_alpha   90.00
_cell.angle_beta   90.00
_cell.angle_gamma   90.00
#
_symmetry.space_group_name_H-M   'P 1'
#
loop_
_entity.id
_entity.type
_entity.pdbx_description
1 polymer ?
#
loop_
_entity_poly.entity_id
_entity_poly.type
_entity_poly.pdbx_seq_one_letter_code
_entity_poly.pdbx_strand_id
1 'polypeptide(L)'
;MVNPTDPNEVRLTGENSFIRLQESEDGPQLTRTSHWRVLWSPAGQGHVLFITSELTSDAVKIYADNIALARWLQEEIESMLFPEFADQSIPVISAIFERNGDGQNYWTETVDSAEESIELTWHDFAEPFVLRAEPGSVPGRAHGVYSCFVPARQAQLTVNGQVASGRPFPEQRGDKESSTAVLAWSETWVLAR
;
A
#
# COMPACT_ATOMS: atom_id res chain seq x y z
N MET A 1 19.30 19.05 -26.81
CA MET A 1 18.06 19.04 -25.98
C MET A 1 18.11 17.76 -25.17
N VAL A 2 17.98 17.83 -23.85
CA VAL A 2 17.94 16.61 -23.00
C VAL A 2 16.60 15.92 -23.26
N ASN A 3 16.60 14.59 -23.42
CA ASN A 3 15.35 13.84 -23.56
C ASN A 3 14.55 13.95 -22.24
N PRO A 4 13.34 14.52 -22.23
CA PRO A 4 12.58 14.73 -20.99
C PRO A 4 11.78 13.49 -20.55
N THR A 5 11.93 12.34 -21.21
CA THR A 5 11.17 11.11 -20.91
C THR A 5 12.01 10.05 -20.22
N ASP A 6 11.40 9.33 -19.28
CA ASP A 6 11.89 8.04 -18.82
C ASP A 6 11.67 6.98 -19.94
N PRO A 7 12.70 6.19 -20.34
CA PRO A 7 12.57 5.18 -21.40
C PRO A 7 11.84 3.90 -20.96
N ASN A 8 11.64 3.68 -19.67
CA ASN A 8 11.08 2.45 -19.12
C ASN A 8 9.60 2.25 -19.52
N GLU A 9 9.14 1.01 -19.50
CA GLU A 9 7.73 0.67 -19.73
C GLU A 9 6.91 0.97 -18.48
N VAL A 10 5.87 1.80 -18.59
CA VAL A 10 4.93 2.04 -17.50
C VAL A 10 4.04 0.81 -17.31
N ARG A 11 4.01 0.29 -16.08
CA ARG A 11 3.19 -0.87 -15.68
C ARG A 11 1.93 -0.45 -14.95
N LEU A 12 2.02 0.57 -14.11
CA LEU A 12 0.89 1.08 -13.34
C LEU A 12 1.14 2.53 -12.93
N THR A 13 0.07 3.32 -12.82
CA THR A 13 0.09 4.56 -12.03
C THR A 13 -1.11 4.67 -11.09
N GLY A 14 -0.86 5.17 -9.88
CA GLY A 14 -1.84 5.20 -8.80
C GLY A 14 -1.23 5.57 -7.45
N GLU A 15 -1.67 4.89 -6.40
CA GLU A 15 -1.20 5.02 -5.02
C GLU A 15 -1.09 3.62 -4.39
N ASN A 16 -0.16 3.44 -3.45
CA ASN A 16 0.07 2.20 -2.69
C ASN A 16 0.35 2.50 -1.20
N SER A 17 -0.66 3.04 -0.52
CA SER A 17 -0.52 3.40 0.88
C SER A 17 -0.54 2.15 1.76
N PHE A 18 0.25 2.14 2.83
CA PHE A 18 0.36 0.99 3.71
C PHE A 18 0.41 1.37 5.18
N ILE A 19 -0.09 0.47 6.02
CA ILE A 19 0.08 0.45 7.47
C ILE A 19 0.71 -0.88 7.84
N ARG A 20 1.84 -0.83 8.55
CA ARG A 20 2.44 -1.98 9.23
C ARG A 20 2.51 -1.66 10.72
N LEU A 21 1.72 -2.36 11.53
CA LEU A 21 1.70 -2.22 12.99
C LEU A 21 2.57 -3.33 13.60
N GLN A 22 3.38 -2.96 14.58
CA GLN A 22 4.27 -3.88 15.30
C GLN A 22 4.03 -3.77 16.80
N GLU A 23 4.37 -4.82 17.53
CA GLU A 23 4.29 -4.85 19.01
C GLU A 23 5.34 -3.92 19.65
N SER A 24 6.56 -3.96 19.14
CA SER A 24 7.73 -3.23 19.64
C SER A 24 8.68 -2.87 18.50
N GLU A 25 9.70 -2.06 18.79
CA GLU A 25 10.78 -1.79 17.84
C GLU A 25 11.53 -3.10 17.60
N ASP A 26 11.67 -3.50 16.34
CA ASP A 26 12.17 -4.81 15.89
C ASP A 26 11.33 -6.03 16.34
N GLY A 27 10.10 -5.79 16.82
CA GLY A 27 9.16 -6.83 17.22
C GLY A 27 8.41 -7.48 16.05
N PRO A 28 7.55 -8.47 16.33
CA PRO A 28 6.69 -9.06 15.30
C PRO A 28 5.72 -8.01 14.73
N GLN A 29 5.51 -8.08 13.43
CA GLN A 29 4.49 -7.31 12.74
C GLN A 29 3.12 -7.98 12.97
N LEU A 30 2.22 -7.26 13.64
CA LEU A 30 0.88 -7.73 14.02
C LEU A 30 -0.18 -7.43 12.95
N THR A 31 0.06 -6.43 12.11
CA THR A 31 -0.84 -6.06 11.03
C THR A 31 -0.03 -5.57 9.85
N ARG A 32 -0.44 -5.97 8.64
CA ARG A 32 0.10 -5.46 7.38
C ARG A 32 -1.02 -5.20 6.41
N THR A 33 -0.97 -4.02 5.81
CA THR A 33 -1.84 -3.66 4.69
C THR A 33 -1.05 -3.26 3.46
N SER A 34 -1.67 -3.45 2.31
CA SER A 34 -1.27 -2.86 1.03
C SER A 34 -2.54 -2.32 0.37
N HIS A 35 -2.73 -1.01 0.40
CA HIS A 35 -3.93 -0.34 -0.09
C HIS A 35 -3.64 0.42 -1.38
N TRP A 36 -4.30 0.00 -2.45
CA TRP A 36 -4.11 0.49 -3.79
C TRP A 36 -5.26 1.38 -4.25
N ARG A 37 -4.92 2.56 -4.76
CA ARG A 37 -5.80 3.45 -5.56
C ARG A 37 -5.21 3.56 -6.96
N VAL A 38 -5.64 2.71 -7.88
CA VAL A 38 -5.03 2.58 -9.21
C VAL A 38 -5.79 3.41 -10.23
N LEU A 39 -5.09 4.35 -10.86
CA LEU A 39 -5.62 5.22 -11.91
C LEU A 39 -5.50 4.57 -13.29
N TRP A 40 -4.44 3.81 -13.53
CA TRP A 40 -4.25 3.06 -14.76
C TRP A 40 -3.37 1.82 -14.56
N SER A 41 -3.78 0.70 -15.15
CA SER A 41 -3.01 -0.53 -15.30
C SER A 41 -3.51 -1.33 -16.51
N PRO A 42 -2.79 -2.37 -16.98
CA PRO A 42 -3.29 -3.31 -17.98
C PRO A 42 -4.60 -4.01 -17.60
N ALA A 43 -4.89 -4.17 -16.29
CA ALA A 43 -6.11 -4.80 -15.78
C ALA A 43 -7.24 -3.79 -15.47
N GLY A 44 -7.05 -2.52 -15.84
CA GLY A 44 -7.98 -1.43 -15.57
C GLY A 44 -7.67 -0.66 -14.28
N GLN A 45 -8.50 0.34 -14.02
CA GLN A 45 -8.45 1.15 -12.79
C GLN A 45 -9.26 0.51 -11.66
N GLY A 46 -9.05 0.94 -10.43
CA GLY A 46 -9.83 0.49 -9.28
C GLY A 46 -9.04 0.52 -7.98
N HIS A 47 -9.59 -0.17 -6.99
CA HIS A 47 -9.11 -0.19 -5.62
C HIS A 47 -8.92 -1.61 -5.14
N VAL A 48 -7.87 -1.83 -4.35
CA VAL A 48 -7.60 -3.12 -3.73
C VAL A 48 -7.00 -2.91 -2.35
N LEU A 49 -7.51 -3.61 -1.35
CA LEU A 49 -6.88 -3.75 -0.05
C LEU A 49 -6.45 -5.20 0.15
N PHE A 50 -5.15 -5.42 0.34
CA PHE A 50 -4.62 -6.65 0.92
C PHE A 50 -4.37 -6.42 2.41
N ILE A 51 -4.80 -7.34 3.26
CA ILE A 51 -4.64 -7.21 4.72
C ILE A 51 -4.39 -8.56 5.38
N THR A 52 -3.51 -8.57 6.39
CA THR A 52 -3.45 -9.58 7.45
C THR A 52 -3.32 -8.87 8.80
N SER A 53 -4.03 -9.36 9.81
CA SER A 53 -4.12 -8.79 11.15
C SER A 53 -4.67 -9.83 12.14
N GLU A 54 -4.44 -9.65 13.43
CA GLU A 54 -5.19 -10.37 14.47
C GLU A 54 -6.71 -10.23 14.30
N LEU A 55 -7.18 -9.10 13.74
CA LEU A 55 -8.60 -8.86 13.45
C LEU A 55 -9.13 -9.65 12.24
N THR A 56 -8.23 -10.19 11.42
CA THR A 56 -8.57 -11.14 10.35
C THR A 56 -8.23 -12.58 10.75
N SER A 57 -8.03 -12.85 12.05
CA SER A 57 -7.54 -14.12 12.57
C SER A 57 -6.23 -14.56 11.92
N ASP A 58 -5.34 -13.58 11.65
CA ASP A 58 -4.06 -13.73 10.95
C ASP A 58 -4.16 -14.29 9.52
N ALA A 59 -5.38 -14.41 8.97
CA ALA A 59 -5.59 -14.80 7.58
C ALA A 59 -5.44 -13.59 6.66
N VAL A 60 -4.90 -13.83 5.46
CA VAL A 60 -4.90 -12.84 4.39
C VAL A 60 -6.33 -12.67 3.86
N LYS A 61 -6.81 -11.43 3.82
CA LYS A 61 -8.06 -11.04 3.16
C LYS A 61 -7.77 -10.02 2.06
N ILE A 62 -8.59 -10.07 1.01
CA ILE A 62 -8.45 -9.22 -0.18
C ILE A 62 -9.81 -8.59 -0.47
N TYR A 63 -9.86 -7.26 -0.54
CA TYR A 63 -11.05 -6.50 -0.88
C TYR A 63 -10.79 -5.71 -2.15
N ALA A 64 -11.74 -5.67 -3.08
CA ALA A 64 -11.58 -4.90 -4.31
C ALA A 64 -12.92 -4.48 -4.92
N ASP A 65 -12.92 -3.37 -5.66
CA ASP A 65 -13.99 -3.03 -6.61
C ASP A 65 -13.70 -3.53 -8.03
N ASN A 66 -12.44 -3.90 -8.32
CA ASN A 66 -11.98 -4.51 -9.56
C ASN A 66 -11.16 -5.77 -9.29
N ILE A 67 -11.81 -6.93 -9.47
CA ILE A 67 -11.18 -8.25 -9.23
C ILE A 67 -10.02 -8.52 -10.20
N ALA A 68 -10.11 -8.07 -11.46
CA ALA A 68 -9.05 -8.28 -12.43
C ALA A 68 -7.78 -7.51 -12.02
N LEU A 69 -7.95 -6.29 -11.51
CA LEU A 69 -6.85 -5.51 -10.93
C LEU A 69 -6.23 -6.20 -9.72
N ALA A 70 -7.04 -6.72 -8.78
CA ALA A 70 -6.52 -7.45 -7.63
C ALA A 70 -5.63 -8.63 -8.04
N ARG A 71 -6.09 -9.46 -8.98
CA ARG A 71 -5.29 -10.60 -9.48
C ARG A 71 -4.01 -10.18 -10.19
N TRP A 72 -4.09 -9.12 -10.98
CA TRP A 72 -2.91 -8.55 -11.64
C TRP A 72 -1.89 -8.02 -10.62
N LEU A 73 -2.33 -7.31 -9.58
CA LEU A 73 -1.44 -6.84 -8.51
C LEU A 73 -0.78 -8.00 -7.76
N GLN A 74 -1.50 -9.09 -7.50
CA GLN A 74 -0.94 -10.30 -6.86
C GLN A 74 0.24 -10.88 -7.65
N GLU A 75 0.07 -11.03 -8.96
CA GLU A 75 1.11 -11.55 -9.85
C GLU A 75 2.25 -10.56 -10.03
N GLU A 76 1.93 -9.33 -10.42
CA GLU A 76 2.88 -8.36 -10.94
C GLU A 76 3.71 -7.71 -9.82
N ILE A 77 3.09 -7.32 -8.69
CA ILE A 77 3.72 -6.46 -7.69
C ILE A 77 3.79 -7.09 -6.30
N GLU A 78 2.67 -7.57 -5.75
CA GLU A 78 2.60 -8.05 -4.36
C GLU A 78 3.49 -9.27 -4.11
N SER A 79 3.66 -10.14 -5.10
CA SER A 79 4.61 -11.28 -5.05
C SER A 79 6.03 -10.88 -4.66
N MET A 80 6.44 -9.65 -4.98
CA MET A 80 7.76 -9.11 -4.65
C MET A 80 7.77 -8.30 -3.35
N LEU A 81 6.64 -7.71 -2.95
CA LEU A 81 6.52 -6.86 -1.77
C LEU A 81 6.23 -7.66 -0.50
N PHE A 82 5.31 -8.62 -0.61
CA PHE A 82 4.91 -9.52 0.47
C PHE A 82 4.32 -10.82 -0.13
N PRO A 83 5.11 -11.89 -0.26
CA PRO A 83 4.70 -13.11 -0.99
C PRO A 83 3.39 -13.75 -0.52
N GLU A 84 3.00 -13.60 0.75
CA GLU A 84 1.73 -14.13 1.26
C GLU A 84 0.51 -13.47 0.60
N PHE A 85 0.63 -12.24 0.08
CA PHE A 85 -0.44 -11.58 -0.67
C PHE A 85 -0.56 -12.08 -2.11
N ALA A 86 0.38 -12.87 -2.62
CA ALA A 86 0.36 -13.33 -4.01
C ALA A 86 -0.54 -14.56 -4.27
N ASP A 87 -1.07 -15.20 -3.23
CA ASP A 87 -1.91 -16.40 -3.39
C ASP A 87 -3.28 -16.05 -4.02
N GLN A 88 -3.44 -16.40 -5.30
CA GLN A 88 -4.68 -16.16 -6.04
C GLN A 88 -5.84 -17.11 -5.69
N SER A 89 -5.60 -18.15 -4.88
CA SER A 89 -6.66 -19.01 -4.37
C SER A 89 -7.50 -18.31 -3.30
N ILE A 90 -6.95 -17.27 -2.65
CA ILE A 90 -7.66 -16.44 -1.69
C ILE A 90 -8.81 -15.69 -2.40
N PRO A 91 -10.06 -15.79 -1.92
CA PRO A 91 -11.19 -15.07 -2.51
C PRO A 91 -11.00 -13.54 -2.46
N VAL A 92 -11.42 -12.85 -3.52
CA VAL A 92 -11.53 -11.37 -3.53
C VAL A 92 -12.95 -11.01 -3.12
N ILE A 93 -13.06 -10.26 -2.03
CA ILE A 93 -14.31 -9.74 -1.48
C ILE A 93 -14.65 -8.44 -2.21
N SER A 94 -15.87 -8.32 -2.73
CA SER A 94 -16.32 -7.07 -3.34
C SER A 94 -16.49 -6.00 -2.27
N ALA A 95 -15.92 -4.82 -2.49
CA ALA A 95 -15.99 -3.70 -1.55
C ALA A 95 -16.07 -2.34 -2.27
N ILE A 96 -16.55 -1.34 -1.53
CA ILE A 96 -16.59 0.08 -1.90
C ILE A 96 -15.46 0.79 -1.15
N PHE A 97 -14.80 1.73 -1.83
CA PHE A 97 -13.65 2.45 -1.29
C PHE A 97 -13.93 3.94 -1.26
N GLU A 98 -13.85 4.53 -0.07
CA GLU A 98 -13.98 5.97 0.16
C GLU A 98 -12.74 6.52 0.85
N ARG A 99 -12.54 7.83 0.77
CA ARG A 99 -11.43 8.51 1.44
C ARG A 99 -11.89 9.82 2.04
N ASN A 100 -11.28 10.17 3.17
CA ASN A 100 -11.51 11.43 3.85
C ASN A 100 -10.20 11.95 4.45
N GLY A 101 -10.10 13.26 4.64
CA GLY A 101 -8.91 13.92 5.20
C GLY A 101 -8.33 14.98 4.28
N ASP A 102 -7.42 15.78 4.84
CA ASP A 102 -6.79 16.92 4.18
C ASP A 102 -5.36 16.64 3.71
N GLY A 103 -4.83 15.45 4.04
CA GLY A 103 -3.46 15.05 3.70
C GLY A 103 -2.37 15.81 4.47
N GLN A 104 -2.74 16.63 5.47
CA GLN A 104 -1.82 17.42 6.28
C GLN A 104 -1.93 17.06 7.77
N ASN A 105 -3.15 16.89 8.26
CA ASN A 105 -3.45 16.52 9.64
C ASN A 105 -3.74 15.03 9.75
N TYR A 106 -4.56 14.51 8.83
CA TYR A 106 -4.88 13.09 8.76
C TYR A 106 -5.34 12.69 7.34
N TRP A 107 -5.35 11.38 7.12
CA TRP A 107 -5.95 10.74 5.97
C TRP A 107 -6.59 9.42 6.39
N THR A 108 -7.78 9.14 5.90
CA THR A 108 -8.51 7.90 6.17
C THR A 108 -8.96 7.28 4.85
N GLU A 109 -8.68 6.00 4.69
CA GLU A 109 -9.23 5.13 3.65
C GLU A 109 -10.27 4.21 4.29
N THR A 110 -11.48 4.20 3.75
CA THR A 110 -12.58 3.34 4.21
C THR A 110 -12.87 2.29 3.15
N VAL A 111 -12.97 1.03 3.57
CA VAL A 111 -13.24 -0.14 2.73
C VAL A 111 -14.44 -0.89 3.28
N ASP A 112 -15.57 -0.78 2.59
CA ASP A 112 -16.83 -1.36 3.03
C ASP A 112 -17.27 -2.50 2.11
N SER A 113 -17.51 -3.66 2.69
CA SER A 113 -18.09 -4.83 2.04
C SER A 113 -19.49 -5.12 2.61
N ALA A 114 -20.09 -6.24 2.20
CA ALA A 114 -21.38 -6.66 2.75
C ALA A 114 -21.32 -7.04 4.25
N GLU A 115 -20.16 -7.46 4.75
CA GLU A 115 -20.00 -8.03 6.10
C GLU A 115 -19.01 -7.24 6.98
N GLU A 116 -18.11 -6.48 6.36
CA GLU A 116 -16.99 -5.85 7.05
C GLU A 116 -16.81 -4.40 6.61
N SER A 117 -16.55 -3.52 7.58
CA SER A 117 -16.13 -2.14 7.40
C SER A 117 -14.72 -1.97 7.96
N ILE A 118 -13.78 -1.56 7.12
CA ILE A 118 -12.37 -1.39 7.48
C ILE A 118 -11.99 0.07 7.31
N GLU A 119 -11.32 0.64 8.31
CA GLU A 119 -10.76 1.99 8.23
C GLU A 119 -9.24 1.93 8.44
N LEU A 120 -8.49 2.57 7.55
CA LEU A 120 -7.07 2.81 7.68
C LEU A 120 -6.86 4.31 7.84
N THR A 121 -6.33 4.75 8.98
CA THR A 121 -6.08 6.16 9.25
C THR A 121 -4.61 6.43 9.51
N TRP A 122 -4.06 7.44 8.84
CA TRP A 122 -2.71 7.95 9.04
C TRP A 122 -2.78 9.38 9.58
N HIS A 123 -1.90 9.74 10.51
CA HIS A 123 -1.79 11.10 11.03
C HIS A 123 -0.41 11.36 11.65
N ASP A 124 -0.17 12.59 12.11
CA ASP A 124 1.15 13.04 12.62
C ASP A 124 2.25 12.80 11.57
N PHE A 125 2.08 13.43 10.40
CA PHE A 125 2.94 13.22 9.25
C PHE A 125 4.34 13.83 9.44
N ALA A 126 5.34 13.14 8.88
CA ALA A 126 6.68 13.67 8.66
C ALA A 126 6.73 14.49 7.36
N GLU A 127 7.90 15.07 7.06
CA GLU A 127 8.09 15.83 5.81
C GLU A 127 7.95 14.90 4.58
N PRO A 128 7.09 15.23 3.60
CA PRO A 128 6.99 14.47 2.37
C PRO A 128 8.29 14.43 1.57
N PHE A 129 8.55 13.34 0.86
CA PHE A 129 9.68 13.24 -0.07
C PHE A 129 9.36 12.35 -1.28
N VAL A 130 10.11 12.53 -2.36
CA VAL A 130 10.00 11.67 -3.55
C VAL A 130 10.92 10.48 -3.40
N LEU A 131 10.34 9.28 -3.34
CA LEU A 131 11.03 8.02 -3.52
C LEU A 131 11.24 7.77 -5.02
N ARG A 132 12.47 7.36 -5.36
CA ARG A 132 12.82 6.86 -6.69
C ARG A 132 13.63 5.59 -6.55
N ALA A 133 13.23 4.54 -7.25
CA ALA A 133 14.02 3.35 -7.46
C ALA A 133 14.05 3.04 -8.95
N GLU A 134 15.24 2.85 -9.50
CA GLU A 134 15.40 2.38 -10.89
C GLU A 134 14.99 0.91 -11.02
N PRO A 135 14.51 0.47 -12.19
CA PRO A 135 14.33 -0.95 -12.47
C PRO A 135 15.58 -1.78 -12.12
N GLY A 136 15.38 -2.88 -11.39
CA GLY A 136 16.45 -3.78 -10.96
C GLY A 136 17.40 -3.23 -9.89
N SER A 137 17.19 -2.00 -9.38
CA SER A 137 18.05 -1.43 -8.32
C SER A 137 17.81 -2.00 -6.93
N VAL A 138 16.65 -2.64 -6.72
CA VAL A 138 16.29 -3.30 -5.45
C VAL A 138 16.40 -4.81 -5.61
N PRO A 139 17.19 -5.52 -4.77
CA PRO A 139 17.33 -6.97 -4.86
C PRO A 139 15.97 -7.69 -4.81
N GLY A 140 15.74 -8.61 -5.76
CA GLY A 140 14.48 -9.36 -5.85
C GLY A 140 13.30 -8.60 -6.47
N ARG A 141 13.48 -7.35 -6.90
CA ARG A 141 12.43 -6.53 -7.53
C ARG A 141 12.89 -5.99 -8.88
N ALA A 142 12.27 -6.48 -9.95
CA ALA A 142 12.57 -6.01 -11.31
C ALA A 142 12.07 -4.57 -11.55
N HIS A 143 10.96 -4.20 -10.92
CA HIS A 143 10.33 -2.90 -11.12
C HIS A 143 11.10 -1.73 -10.52
N GLY A 144 11.09 -0.63 -11.26
CA GLY A 144 11.34 0.71 -10.74
C GLY A 144 10.04 1.34 -10.25
N VAL A 145 10.16 2.37 -9.42
CA VAL A 145 9.02 3.15 -8.94
C VAL A 145 9.43 4.58 -8.66
N TYR A 146 8.55 5.51 -9.02
CA TYR A 146 8.55 6.91 -8.57
C TYR A 146 7.34 7.10 -7.68
N SER A 147 7.49 7.68 -6.50
CA SER A 147 6.40 7.82 -5.53
C SER A 147 6.62 9.03 -4.62
N CYS A 148 5.56 9.75 -4.27
CA CYS A 148 5.57 10.75 -3.20
C CYS A 148 5.19 10.07 -1.89
N PHE A 149 6.17 9.89 -1.00
CA PHE A 149 5.95 9.33 0.32
C PHE A 149 5.60 10.45 1.30
N VAL A 150 4.50 10.28 2.02
CA VAL A 150 4.11 11.08 3.19
C VAL A 150 4.08 10.13 4.39
N PRO A 151 5.21 9.99 5.12
CA PRO A 151 5.29 9.06 6.24
C PRO A 151 4.45 9.55 7.42
N ALA A 152 3.76 8.63 8.09
CA ALA A 152 2.96 8.92 9.27
C ALA A 152 3.64 8.35 10.51
N ARG A 153 3.82 9.17 11.56
CA ARG A 153 4.35 8.68 12.84
C ARG A 153 3.32 7.88 13.62
N GLN A 154 2.04 8.09 13.32
CA GLN A 154 0.92 7.39 13.93
C GLN A 154 -0.04 6.88 12.86
N ALA A 155 -0.62 5.71 13.11
CA ALA A 155 -1.63 5.14 12.26
C ALA A 155 -2.53 4.21 13.08
N GLN A 156 -3.78 4.09 12.67
CA GLN A 156 -4.77 3.22 13.27
C GLN A 156 -5.45 2.40 12.18
N LEU A 157 -5.67 1.12 12.45
CA LEU A 157 -6.51 0.26 11.63
C LEU A 157 -7.68 -0.25 12.47
N THR A 158 -8.88 -0.22 11.91
CA THR A 158 -10.06 -0.85 12.53
C THR A 158 -10.76 -1.80 11.58
N VAL A 159 -11.29 -2.91 12.10
CA VAL A 159 -12.22 -3.80 11.41
C VAL A 159 -13.50 -3.85 12.24
N ASN A 160 -14.64 -3.47 11.66
CA ASN A 160 -15.93 -3.38 12.34
C ASN A 160 -15.88 -2.55 13.64
N GLY A 161 -15.09 -1.47 13.63
CA GLY A 161 -14.87 -0.58 14.78
C GLY A 161 -13.92 -1.12 15.86
N GLN A 162 -13.45 -2.37 15.76
CA GLN A 162 -12.42 -2.90 16.65
C GLN A 162 -11.04 -2.42 16.18
N VAL A 163 -10.24 -1.89 17.10
CA VAL A 163 -8.88 -1.37 16.82
C VAL A 163 -7.86 -2.50 16.82
N ALA A 164 -6.99 -2.54 15.80
CA ALA A 164 -5.90 -3.50 15.72
C ALA A 164 -4.77 -3.14 16.70
N SER A 165 -4.15 -4.14 17.31
CA SER A 165 -3.00 -3.96 18.20
C SER A 165 -1.73 -3.47 17.48
N GLY A 166 -0.82 -2.92 18.27
CA GLY A 166 0.48 -2.43 17.80
C GLY A 166 0.45 -0.97 17.34
N ARG A 167 1.59 -0.51 16.83
CA ARG A 167 1.77 0.86 16.32
C ARG A 167 2.81 0.93 15.20
N PRO A 168 2.86 2.03 14.42
CA PRO A 168 3.98 2.26 13.51
C PRO A 168 5.28 2.52 14.25
N PHE A 169 6.40 2.18 13.60
CA PHE A 169 7.75 2.47 14.08
C PHE A 169 8.53 3.31 13.06
N PRO A 170 9.47 4.16 13.51
CA PRO A 170 10.34 4.91 12.61
C PRO A 170 11.16 3.99 11.69
N GLU A 171 11.34 4.41 10.45
CA GLU A 171 12.22 3.78 9.44
C GLU A 171 13.05 4.86 8.76
N GLN A 172 14.10 4.47 8.04
CA GLN A 172 14.82 5.36 7.15
C GLN A 172 14.66 4.94 5.69
N ARG A 173 14.51 5.93 4.80
CA ARG A 173 14.58 5.75 3.35
C ARG A 173 15.72 6.59 2.81
N GLY A 174 16.91 6.01 2.76
CA GLY A 174 18.14 6.77 2.49
C GLY A 174 18.42 7.71 3.64
N ASP A 175 18.45 9.02 3.38
CA ASP A 175 18.64 10.09 4.34
C ASP A 175 17.32 10.72 4.85
N LYS A 176 16.17 10.20 4.43
CA LYS A 176 14.84 10.72 4.78
C LYS A 176 14.18 9.91 5.89
N GLU A 177 13.64 10.63 6.87
CA GLU A 177 12.74 10.08 7.90
C GLU A 177 11.55 9.41 7.21
N SER A 178 11.24 8.19 7.64
CA SER A 178 10.08 7.42 7.22
C SER A 178 9.49 6.69 8.42
N SER A 179 8.47 5.88 8.20
CA SER A 179 7.95 4.95 9.19
C SER A 179 7.42 3.69 8.52
N THR A 180 6.90 2.79 9.34
CA THR A 180 6.20 1.58 8.88
C THR A 180 4.77 1.87 8.43
N ALA A 181 4.30 3.12 8.43
CA ALA A 181 3.00 3.54 7.91
C ALA A 181 3.16 4.77 7.00
N VAL A 182 2.84 4.63 5.71
CA VAL A 182 3.11 5.67 4.72
C VAL A 182 1.94 5.81 3.77
N LEU A 183 1.59 7.06 3.45
CA LEU A 183 0.81 7.37 2.25
C LEU A 183 1.78 7.44 1.07
N ALA A 184 1.66 6.51 0.12
CA ALA A 184 2.50 6.46 -1.07
C ALA A 184 1.67 6.91 -2.27
N TRP A 185 1.75 8.21 -2.57
CA TRP A 185 0.93 8.85 -3.59
C TRP A 185 1.67 9.07 -4.90
N SER A 186 0.92 9.21 -6.00
CA SER A 186 1.48 9.46 -7.33
C SER A 186 2.53 8.42 -7.73
N GLU A 187 2.27 7.15 -7.42
CA GLU A 187 3.12 6.05 -7.83
C GLU A 187 3.08 5.88 -9.34
N THR A 188 4.26 5.71 -9.93
CA THR A 188 4.43 5.19 -11.29
C THR A 188 5.40 4.03 -11.24
N TRP A 189 4.87 2.83 -11.45
CA TRP A 189 5.64 1.59 -11.52
C TRP A 189 6.09 1.34 -12.94
N VAL A 190 7.36 0.99 -13.11
CA VAL A 190 7.98 0.83 -14.43
C VAL A 190 8.83 -0.43 -14.51
N LEU A 191 8.97 -0.99 -15.71
CA LEU A 191 9.94 -2.05 -16.02
C LEU A 191 10.95 -1.55 -17.05
N ALA A 192 12.18 -2.06 -16.98
CA ALA A 192 13.15 -1.84 -18.04
C ALA A 192 12.61 -2.37 -19.37
N ARG A 193 12.76 -1.58 -20.44
CA ARG A 193 12.46 -1.99 -21.81
C ARG A 193 13.57 -2.84 -22.43
#